data_AF-A0A397GDJ5-F1
#
_entry.id   AF-A0A397GDJ5-F1
#
_cell.length_a   1.000
_cell.length_b   1.000
_cell.length_c   1.000
_cell.angle_alpha   90.00
_cell.angle_beta   90.00
_cell.angle_gamma   90.00
#
_symmetry.space_group_name_H-M   'P 1'
#
loop_
_entity.id
_entity.type
_entity.pdbx_description
1 polymer ?
#
loop_
_entity_poly.entity_id
_entity_poly.type
_entity_poly.pdbx_seq_one_letter_code
_entity_poly.pdbx_strand_id
1 'polypeptide(L)'
;MARKKLKNWTILCAIEEIANAQSLILHLEKIKIYLGITYNEITDTLAKEGCHEPACTPNLQLSSVNAIGCWNSELIEEPIRNFMKQMGKAKYSIKWRFLNRNMSSISEYKSKNIQWEST
;
A
#
# COMPACT_ATOMS: atom_id res chain seq x y z
N MET A 1 -25.42 7.44 1.69
CA MET A 1 -24.68 6.37 2.40
C MET A 1 -23.19 6.60 2.24
N ALA A 2 -22.44 6.76 3.32
CA ALA A 2 -20.99 6.99 3.24
C ALA A 2 -20.27 5.68 2.86
N ARG A 3 -19.71 5.61 1.65
CA ARG A 3 -18.86 4.48 1.24
C ARG A 3 -17.62 4.49 2.13
N LYS A 4 -17.43 3.43 2.93
CA LYS A 4 -16.19 3.22 3.69
C LYS A 4 -15.07 3.07 2.67
N LYS A 5 -14.12 4.01 2.61
CA LYS A 5 -12.95 3.91 1.72
C LYS A 5 -12.16 2.66 2.10
N LEU A 6 -12.17 1.67 1.21
CA LEU A 6 -11.42 0.42 1.35
C LEU A 6 -9.94 0.67 1.03
N LYS A 7 -9.06 -0.23 1.48
CA LYS A 7 -7.66 -0.21 1.03
C LYS A 7 -7.63 -0.55 -0.47
N ASN A 8 -6.71 0.05 -1.22
CA ASN A 8 -6.58 -0.13 -2.67
C ASN A 8 -7.84 0.34 -3.43
N TRP A 9 -8.48 1.39 -2.95
CA TRP A 9 -9.73 1.92 -3.50
C TRP A 9 -9.59 2.33 -4.97
N THR A 10 -8.46 2.91 -5.36
CA THR A 10 -8.24 3.38 -6.74
C THR A 10 -8.29 2.22 -7.73
N ILE A 11 -7.66 1.09 -7.37
CA ILE A 11 -7.68 -0.14 -8.17
C ILE A 11 -9.10 -0.71 -8.27
N LEU A 12 -9.86 -0.71 -7.16
CA LEU A 12 -11.24 -1.19 -7.18
C LEU A 12 -12.14 -0.32 -8.07
N CYS A 13 -11.99 1.01 -8.02
CA CYS A 13 -12.69 1.92 -8.92
C CYS A 13 -12.34 1.66 -10.38
N ALA A 14 -11.06 1.43 -10.69
CA ALA A 14 -10.63 1.13 -12.05
C ALA A 14 -11.29 -0.16 -12.58
N ILE A 15 -11.31 -1.21 -11.76
CA ILE A 15 -11.94 -2.48 -12.13
C ILE A 15 -13.44 -2.28 -12.38
N GLU A 16 -14.12 -1.55 -11.48
CA GLU A 16 -15.55 -1.25 -11.61
C GLU A 16 -15.86 -0.42 -12.86
N GLU A 17 -15.07 0.63 -13.13
CA GLU A 17 -15.26 1.47 -14.32
C GLU A 17 -15.03 0.70 -15.61
N ILE A 18 -13.96 -0.10 -15.70
CA ILE A 18 -13.66 -0.91 -16.90
C ILE A 18 -14.77 -1.94 -17.13
N ALA A 19 -15.20 -2.64 -16.07
CA ALA A 19 -16.27 -3.62 -16.16
C ALA A 19 -17.57 -2.98 -16.65
N ASN A 20 -17.95 -1.81 -16.11
CA ASN A 20 -19.14 -1.10 -16.52
C ASN A 20 -19.04 -0.57 -17.96
N ALA A 21 -17.90 0.02 -18.34
CA ALA A 21 -17.66 0.54 -19.69
C ALA A 21 -17.74 -0.58 -20.75
N GLN A 22 -17.29 -1.78 -20.40
CA GLN A 22 -17.32 -2.96 -21.26
C GLN A 22 -18.59 -3.81 -21.07
N SER A 23 -19.54 -3.38 -20.22
CA SER A 23 -20.75 -4.13 -19.88
C SER A 23 -20.48 -5.59 -19.47
N LEU A 24 -19.40 -5.82 -18.73
CA LEU A 24 -19.00 -7.14 -18.25
C LEU A 24 -19.82 -7.56 -17.03
N ILE A 25 -20.30 -8.80 -17.06
CA ILE A 25 -20.86 -9.47 -15.88
C ILE A 25 -19.74 -10.28 -15.24
N LEU A 26 -19.29 -9.86 -14.05
CA LEU A 26 -18.20 -10.50 -13.33
C LEU A 26 -18.71 -11.63 -12.44
N HIS A 27 -18.26 -12.86 -12.71
CA HIS A 27 -18.40 -13.99 -11.80
C HIS A 27 -17.06 -14.24 -11.10
N LEU A 28 -17.00 -13.96 -9.80
CA LEU A 28 -15.79 -14.10 -9.00
C LEU A 28 -15.80 -15.45 -8.28
N GLU A 29 -14.89 -16.34 -8.64
CA GLU A 29 -14.69 -17.62 -7.98
C GLU A 29 -13.39 -17.63 -7.20
N LYS A 30 -13.48 -17.95 -5.90
CA LYS A 30 -12.28 -18.08 -5.06
C LYS A 30 -11.72 -19.49 -5.20
N ILE A 31 -10.56 -19.60 -5.82
CA ILE A 31 -9.88 -20.88 -6.04
C ILE A 31 -8.90 -21.16 -4.89
N LYS A 32 -8.79 -22.43 -4.47
CA LYS A 32 -7.74 -22.89 -3.54
C LYS A 32 -6.43 -23.06 -4.30
N ILE A 33 -5.34 -22.54 -3.75
CA ILE A 33 -4.02 -22.58 -4.40
C ILE A 33 -3.59 -24.04 -4.64
N TYR A 34 -2.97 -24.30 -5.81
CA TYR A 34 -2.40 -25.59 -6.23
C TYR A 34 -3.40 -26.72 -6.58
N LEU A 35 -4.57 -26.38 -7.13
CA LEU A 35 -5.56 -27.36 -7.59
C LEU A 35 -5.26 -27.96 -8.99
N GLY A 36 -4.09 -27.72 -9.59
CA GLY A 36 -3.79 -28.22 -10.95
C GLY A 36 -4.56 -27.48 -12.06
N ILE A 37 -5.14 -26.31 -11.75
CA ILE A 37 -5.89 -25.51 -12.73
C ILE A 37 -4.87 -24.78 -13.62
N THR A 38 -4.70 -25.28 -14.83
CA THR A 38 -3.65 -24.87 -15.77
C THR A 38 -3.56 -23.35 -15.94
N TYR A 39 -4.67 -22.65 -16.19
CA TYR A 39 -4.64 -21.20 -16.40
C TYR A 39 -4.32 -20.41 -15.13
N ASN A 40 -4.69 -20.93 -13.96
CA ASN A 40 -4.40 -20.29 -12.68
C ASN A 40 -2.91 -20.43 -12.34
N GLU A 41 -2.31 -21.58 -12.65
CA GLU A 41 -0.87 -21.83 -12.51
C GLU A 41 -0.06 -20.97 -13.49
N ILE A 42 -0.49 -20.87 -14.75
CA ILE A 42 0.13 -19.96 -15.73
C ILE A 42 0.07 -18.52 -15.22
N THR A 43 -1.09 -18.09 -14.70
CA THR A 43 -1.25 -16.73 -14.15
C THR A 43 -0.33 -16.49 -12.95
N ASP A 44 -0.18 -17.46 -12.04
CA ASP A 44 0.74 -17.37 -10.90
C ASP A 44 2.21 -17.28 -11.33
N THR A 45 2.62 -18.08 -12.33
CA THR A 45 3.96 -17.99 -12.92
C THR A 45 4.21 -16.63 -13.56
N LEU A 46 3.28 -16.15 -14.39
CA LEU A 46 3.40 -14.84 -15.04
C LEU A 46 3.45 -13.69 -14.01
N ALA A 47 2.66 -13.78 -12.93
CA ALA A 47 2.70 -12.79 -11.86
C ALA A 47 4.05 -12.78 -11.13
N LYS A 48 4.65 -13.95 -10.90
CA LYS A 48 6.00 -14.08 -10.30
C LYS A 48 7.08 -13.49 -11.19
N GLU A 49 7.02 -13.75 -12.50
CA GLU A 49 7.96 -13.17 -13.47
C GLU A 49 7.82 -11.64 -13.50
N GLY A 50 6.59 -11.14 -13.52
CA GLY A 50 6.28 -9.71 -13.51
C GLY A 50 6.70 -8.96 -12.23
N CYS A 51 6.93 -9.65 -11.11
CA CYS A 51 7.46 -9.02 -9.89
C CYS A 51 8.85 -8.40 -10.08
N HIS A 52 9.61 -8.85 -11.08
CA HIS A 52 10.94 -8.35 -11.37
C HIS A 52 10.95 -7.19 -12.38
N GLU A 53 9.82 -6.92 -13.02
CA GLU A 53 9.64 -5.84 -13.97
C GLU A 53 9.30 -4.52 -13.26
N PRO A 54 9.60 -3.36 -13.86
CA PRO A 54 9.23 -2.07 -13.31
C PRO A 54 7.71 -1.98 -13.14
N ALA A 55 7.27 -1.38 -12.03
CA ALA A 55 5.85 -1.29 -11.70
C ALA A 55 5.09 -0.60 -12.84
N CYS A 56 4.18 -1.35 -13.45
CA CYS A 56 3.29 -0.79 -14.45
C CYS A 56 2.36 0.20 -13.76
N THR A 57 2.45 1.48 -14.12
CA THR A 57 1.51 2.51 -13.67
C THR A 57 0.36 2.57 -14.67
N PRO A 58 -0.77 1.89 -14.41
CA PRO A 58 -1.90 1.99 -15.32
C PRO A 58 -2.33 3.46 -15.42
N ASN A 59 -2.52 3.95 -16.64
CA ASN A 59 -3.09 5.28 -16.87
C ASN A 59 -4.59 5.23 -16.52
N LEU A 60 -4.88 5.34 -15.23
CA LEU A 60 -6.23 5.30 -14.68
C LEU A 60 -6.84 6.70 -14.74
N GLN A 61 -7.38 7.08 -15.90
CA GLN A 61 -8.35 8.17 -15.96
C GLN A 61 -9.68 7.68 -15.37
N LEU A 62 -9.79 7.76 -14.04
CA LEU A 62 -11.02 7.45 -13.32
C LEU A 62 -12.04 8.57 -13.53
N SER A 63 -12.99 8.32 -14.42
CA SER A 63 -14.04 9.28 -14.79
C SER A 63 -15.05 9.51 -13.66
N SER A 64 -15.22 8.54 -12.75
CA SER A 64 -16.18 8.61 -11.65
C SER A 64 -15.63 9.24 -10.37
N VAL A 65 -14.33 9.55 -10.32
CA VAL A 65 -13.65 10.04 -9.12
C VAL A 65 -13.29 11.52 -9.26
N ASN A 66 -13.98 12.37 -8.49
CA ASN A 66 -13.76 13.83 -8.54
C ASN A 66 -12.36 14.25 -8.08
N ALA A 67 -11.71 13.48 -7.19
CA ALA A 67 -10.37 13.78 -6.70
C ALA A 67 -9.70 12.53 -6.13
N ILE A 68 -8.43 12.33 -6.49
CA ILE A 68 -7.55 11.31 -5.94
C ILE A 68 -6.52 12.00 -5.06
N GLY A 69 -6.33 11.48 -3.84
CA GLY A 69 -5.37 12.03 -2.89
C GLY A 69 -3.97 11.55 -3.20
N CYS A 70 -3.01 12.47 -3.33
CA CYS A 70 -1.60 12.16 -3.55
C CYS A 70 -0.71 12.84 -2.50
N TRP A 71 0.40 12.22 -2.15
CA TRP A 71 1.45 12.79 -1.31
C TRP A 71 2.81 12.53 -1.96
N ASN A 72 3.60 13.57 -2.24
CA ASN A 72 4.88 13.45 -2.95
C ASN A 72 4.79 12.63 -4.26
N SER A 73 3.74 12.83 -5.05
CA SER A 73 3.44 12.05 -6.26
C SER A 73 3.08 10.58 -6.05
N GLU A 74 2.99 10.11 -4.80
CA GLU A 74 2.48 8.78 -4.46
C GLU A 74 0.98 8.81 -4.13
N LEU A 75 0.24 7.80 -4.57
CA LEU A 75 -1.19 7.67 -4.34
C LEU A 75 -1.49 7.27 -2.88
N ILE A 76 -2.46 7.93 -2.27
CA ILE A 76 -2.94 7.59 -0.93
C ILE A 76 -4.05 6.54 -1.06
N GLU A 77 -3.67 5.26 -0.96
CA GLU A 77 -4.57 4.09 -1.07
C GLU A 77 -5.34 3.75 0.22
N GLU A 78 -5.43 4.70 1.15
CA GLU A 78 -6.17 4.57 2.40
C GLU A 78 -7.08 5.78 2.64
N PRO A 79 -8.06 5.71 3.56
CA PRO A 79 -8.82 6.89 3.93
C PRO A 79 -7.89 8.02 4.40
N ILE A 80 -8.05 9.21 3.83
CA ILE A 80 -7.23 10.41 4.17
C ILE A 80 -7.15 10.62 5.68
N ARG A 81 -8.24 10.37 6.42
CA ARG A 81 -8.25 10.46 7.89
C ARG A 81 -7.24 9.53 8.56
N ASN A 82 -7.10 8.29 8.06
CA ASN A 82 -6.16 7.32 8.58
C ASN A 82 -4.72 7.76 8.26
N PHE A 83 -4.48 8.19 7.02
CA PHE A 83 -3.20 8.75 6.60
C PHE A 83 -2.77 9.93 7.50
N MET A 84 -3.66 10.90 7.72
CA MET A 84 -3.41 12.05 8.59
C MET A 84 -3.13 11.63 10.03
N LYS A 85 -3.82 10.59 10.54
CA LYS A 85 -3.59 10.04 11.88
C LYS A 85 -2.20 9.38 11.98
N GLN A 86 -1.77 8.63 10.97
CA GLN A 86 -0.44 8.03 10.91
C GLN A 86 0.64 9.11 10.89
N MET A 87 0.47 10.13 10.04
CA MET A 87 1.38 11.27 9.98
C MET A 87 1.47 12.00 11.33
N GLY A 88 0.35 12.19 12.02
CA GLY A 88 0.32 12.79 13.35
C GLY A 88 1.11 11.97 14.39
N LYS A 89 0.94 10.64 14.38
CA LYS A 89 1.71 9.73 15.25
C LYS A 89 3.20 9.80 14.95
N ALA A 90 3.59 9.80 13.67
CA ALA A 90 4.98 9.91 13.26
C ALA A 90 5.61 11.23 13.73
N LYS A 91 4.95 12.36 13.49
CA LYS A 91 5.38 13.68 13.97
C LYS A 91 5.56 13.71 15.48
N TYR A 92 4.60 13.17 16.22
CA TYR A 92 4.67 13.10 17.68
C TYR A 92 5.83 12.23 18.15
N SER A 93 6.02 11.05 17.55
CA SER A 93 7.10 10.13 17.87
C SER A 93 8.48 10.77 17.63
N ILE A 94 8.66 11.45 16.49
CA ILE A 94 9.87 12.20 16.17
C ILE A 94 10.11 13.28 17.23
N LYS A 95 9.10 14.12 17.50
CA LYS A 95 9.19 15.18 18.52
C LYS A 95 9.61 14.60 19.88
N TRP A 96 9.00 13.49 20.30
CA TRP A 96 9.32 12.83 21.56
C TRP A 96 10.77 12.32 21.59
N ARG A 97 11.27 11.70 20.51
CA ARG A 97 12.67 11.23 20.41
C ARG A 97 13.68 12.38 20.48
N PHE A 98 13.36 13.53 19.91
CA PHE A 98 14.22 14.71 19.90
C PHE A 98 14.17 15.55 21.20
N LEU A 99 13.31 15.20 22.17
CA LEU A 99 13.38 15.84 23.48
C LEU A 99 14.72 15.49 24.14
N ASN A 100 15.44 16.51 24.61
CA ASN A 100 16.81 16.39 25.12
C ASN A 100 17.00 15.29 26.17
N ARG A 101 15.99 15.06 27.02
CA ARG A 101 15.97 13.99 28.04
C ARG A 101 15.95 12.57 27.46
N ASN A 102 15.30 12.39 26.31
CA ASN A 102 15.20 11.09 25.65
C ASN A 102 16.42 10.82 24.76
N MET A 103 17.06 11.88 24.25
CA MET A 103 18.25 11.77 23.41
C MET A 103 19.40 11.08 24.16
N SER A 104 19.65 11.46 25.41
CA SER A 104 20.69 10.84 26.25
C SER A 104 20.40 9.37 26.55
N SER A 105 19.16 9.03 26.88
CA SER A 105 18.76 7.64 27.12
C SER A 105 18.83 6.77 25.86
N ILE A 106 18.48 7.33 24.69
CA ILE A 106 18.60 6.64 23.39
C ILE A 106 20.07 6.44 23.02
N SER A 107 20.93 7.43 23.24
CA SER A 107 22.38 7.28 22.99
C SER A 107 23.01 6.24 23.91
N GLU A 108 22.68 6.25 25.20
CA GLU A 108 23.19 5.25 26.16
C GLU A 108 22.76 3.83 25.78
N TYR A 109 21.50 3.65 25.36
CA TYR A 109 21.01 2.36 24.87
C TYR A 109 21.77 1.91 23.62
N LYS A 110 21.99 2.81 22.65
CA LYS A 110 22.77 2.48 21.45
C LYS A 110 24.20 2.10 21.80
N SER A 111 24.89 2.86 22.64
CA SER A 111 26.27 2.57 23.08
C SER A 111 26.40 1.22 23.76
N LYS A 112 25.40 0.78 24.53
CA LYS A 112 25.38 -0.54 25.18
C LYS A 112 25.15 -1.71 24.23
N ASN A 113 24.52 -1.47 23.07
CA ASN A 113 24.21 -2.51 22.09
C ASN A 113 25.15 -2.53 20.87
N ILE A 114 26.16 -1.66 20.84
CA ILE A 114 27.24 -1.76 19.85
C ILE A 114 28.17 -2.90 20.29
N GLN A 115 28.36 -3.90 19.43
CA GLN A 115 29.40 -4.91 19.62
C GLN A 115 30.74 -4.32 19.19
N TRP A 116 31.54 -3.94 20.18
CA TRP A 116 32.85 -3.31 19.97
C TRP A 116 33.94 -4.29 19.52
N GLU A 117 33.70 -5.60 19.60
CA GLU A 117 34.71 -6.63 19.27
C GLU A 117 34.88 -6.92 17.76
N SER A 118 34.15 -6.20 16.90
CA SER A 118 34.22 -6.38 15.43
C SER A 118 34.72 -5.16 14.68
N THR A 119 35.37 -4.20 15.37
CA THR A 119 36.04 -3.02 14.77
C THR A 119 37.53 -3.09 15.07
#